data_AF-A0A951C498-F1
#
_entry.id   AF-A0A951C498-F1
#
_cell.length_a   1.000
_cell.length_b   1.000
_cell.length_c   1.000
_cell.angle_alpha   90.00
_cell.angle_beta   90.00
_cell.angle_gamma   90.00
#
_symmetry.space_group_name_H-M   'P 1'
#
loop_
_entity.id
_entity.type
_entity.pdbx_description
1 polymer ?
#
loop_
_entity_poly.entity_id
_entity_poly.type
_entity_poly.pdbx_seq_one_letter_code
_entity_poly.pdbx_strand_id
1 'polypeptide(L)' 'MSRAYLDHASTSPARPEVVEAMLPWLSGDYAADPGRVHTEGRMARVAIEDAR' A
#
# COMPACT_ATOMS: atom_id res chain seq x y z
N MET A 1 -19.03 24.75 -7.49
CA MET A 1 -17.90 24.37 -8.37
C MET A 1 -16.96 23.50 -7.57
N SER A 2 -16.57 22.32 -8.08
CA SER A 2 -15.53 21.50 -7.44
C SER A 2 -14.16 22.15 -7.65
N ARG A 3 -13.29 22.07 -6.63
CA ARG A 3 -11.91 22.53 -6.76
C ARG A 3 -11.13 21.57 -7.66
N ALA A 4 -10.34 22.10 -8.59
CA ALA A 4 -9.38 21.32 -9.36
C ALA A 4 -8.07 21.17 -8.57
N TYR A 5 -7.42 20.01 -8.66
CA TYR A 5 -6.10 19.76 -8.07
C TYR A 5 -5.02 20.05 -9.12
N LEU A 6 -4.18 21.06 -8.87
CA LEU A 6 -3.17 21.55 -9.81
C LEU A 6 -1.73 21.41 -9.28
N ASP A 7 -1.53 20.65 -8.21
CA ASP A 7 -0.23 20.49 -7.53
C ASP A 7 0.39 19.09 -7.72
N HIS A 8 0.20 18.52 -8.92
CA HIS A 8 0.77 17.21 -9.29
C HIS A 8 2.31 17.18 -9.27
N ALA A 9 2.96 18.36 -9.26
CA ALA A 9 4.40 18.48 -9.13
C ALA A 9 4.89 18.18 -7.70
N SER A 10 4.08 18.43 -6.66
CA SER A 10 4.45 18.18 -5.26
C SER A 10 3.98 16.81 -4.78
N THR A 11 2.75 16.41 -5.12
CA THR A 11 2.22 15.08 -4.81
C THR A 11 1.06 14.73 -5.73
N SER A 12 0.58 13.51 -5.69
CA SER A 12 -0.61 13.10 -6.44
C SER A 12 -1.51 12.28 -5.54
N PRO A 13 -2.84 12.49 -5.59
CA PRO A 13 -3.77 11.58 -4.98
C PRO A 13 -3.51 10.16 -5.48
N ALA A 14 -3.48 9.19 -4.56
CA ALA A 14 -3.43 7.79 -4.93
C ALA A 14 -4.64 7.46 -5.80
N ARG A 15 -4.44 6.61 -6.80
CA ARG A 15 -5.58 6.08 -7.56
C ARG A 15 -6.44 5.22 -6.64
N PRO A 16 -7.77 5.15 -6.83
CA PRO A 16 -8.64 4.32 -5.99
C PRO A 16 -8.16 2.88 -5.85
N GLU A 17 -7.63 2.30 -6.92
CA GLU A 17 -7.13 0.91 -6.94
C GLU A 17 -5.91 0.73 -6.03
N VAL A 18 -5.05 1.76 -5.91
CA VAL A 18 -3.92 1.75 -4.98
C VAL A 18 -4.42 1.79 -3.54
N VAL A 19 -5.43 2.61 -3.26
CA VAL A 19 -6.03 2.69 -1.92
C VAL A 19 -6.65 1.34 -1.54
N GLU A 20 -7.45 0.75 -2.43
CA GLU A 20 -8.09 -0.55 -2.22
C GLU A 20 -7.07 -1.67 -1.98
N ALA A 21 -6.00 -1.73 -2.78
CA ALA A 21 -4.95 -2.73 -2.62
C ALA A 21 -4.16 -2.58 -1.31
N MET A 22 -3.98 -1.34 -0.83
CA MET A 22 -3.22 -1.05 0.39
C MET A 22 -4.05 -1.17 1.67
N LEU A 23 -5.37 -1.00 1.60
CA LEU A 23 -6.25 -1.00 2.76
C LEU A 23 -6.05 -2.20 3.69
N PRO A 24 -6.01 -3.46 3.21
CA PRO A 24 -5.79 -4.63 4.08
C PRO A 24 -4.46 -4.63 4.85
N TRP A 25 -3.42 -3.99 4.29
CA TRP A 25 -2.12 -3.84 4.94
C TRP A 25 -2.15 -2.74 6.02
N LEU A 26 -2.98 -1.72 5.82
CA LEU A 26 -3.13 -0.58 6.72
C LEU A 26 -4.16 -0.83 7.84
N SER A 27 -5.19 -1.64 7.59
CA SER A 27 -6.23 -2.03 8.55
C SER A 27 -5.74 -3.04 9.59
N GLY A 28 -4.63 -3.72 9.30
CA GLY A 28 -4.06 -4.77 10.16
C GLY A 28 -4.42 -6.19 9.73
N ASP A 29 -5.19 -6.38 8.65
CA ASP A 29 -5.60 -7.70 8.16
C ASP A 29 -4.39 -8.55 7.71
N TYR A 30 -3.33 -7.91 7.21
CA TYR A 30 -2.08 -8.54 6.77
C TYR A 30 -0.83 -8.04 7.50
N ALA A 31 -0.98 -7.41 8.67
CA ALA A 31 0.15 -6.82 9.38
C ALA A 31 1.19 -7.86 9.81
N ALA A 32 2.34 -7.88 9.14
CA ALA A 32 3.49 -8.68 9.52
C ALA A 32 4.80 -7.97 9.16
N ASP A 33 5.84 -8.23 9.97
CA ASP A 33 7.18 -7.73 9.70
C ASP A 33 7.84 -8.62 8.60
N PRO A 34 8.14 -8.06 7.41
CA PRO A 34 8.73 -8.84 6.30
C PRO A 34 10.14 -9.34 6.61
N GLY A 35 10.77 -8.89 7.69
CA GLY A 35 12.04 -9.39 8.22
C GLY A 35 11.90 -10.71 8.99
N ARG A 36 10.68 -11.14 9.34
CA ARG A 36 10.47 -12.37 10.13
C ARG A 36 10.39 -13.61 9.25
N VAL A 37 10.89 -14.72 9.80
CA VAL A 37 10.98 -16.01 9.09
C VAL A 37 9.75 -16.90 9.26
N HIS A 38 8.77 -16.52 10.09
CA HIS A 38 7.50 -17.24 10.17
C HIS A 38 6.65 -16.96 8.92
N THR A 39 5.55 -17.70 8.76
CA THR A 39 4.75 -17.72 7.52
C THR A 39 4.27 -16.34 7.10
N GLU A 40 3.71 -15.58 8.03
CA GLU A 40 3.16 -14.25 7.81
C GLU A 40 4.24 -13.26 7.39
N GLY A 41 5.43 -13.33 8.00
CA GLY A 41 6.58 -12.50 7.61
C GLY A 41 7.07 -12.81 6.19
N ARG A 42 7.08 -14.08 5.79
CA ARG A 42 7.39 -14.48 4.40
C ARG A 42 6.31 -13.99 3.42
N MET A 43 5.03 -14.07 3.79
CA MET A 43 3.95 -13.57 2.93
C MET A 43 4.06 -12.06 2.71
N ALA A 44 4.34 -11.29 3.77
CA ALA A 44 4.58 -9.85 3.66
C ALA A 44 5.80 -9.52 2.79
N ARG A 45 6.89 -10.29 2.89
CA ARG A 45 8.05 -10.15 2.01
C ARG A 45 7.65 -10.34 0.54
N VAL A 46 6.94 -11.43 0.23
CA VAL A 46 6.52 -11.73 -1.14
C VAL A 46 5.65 -10.61 -1.70
N ALA A 47 4.68 -10.13 -0.93
CA ALA A 47 3.83 -9.02 -1.36
C ALA A 47 4.59 -7.72 -1.66
N ILE A 48 5.65 -7.42 -0.89
CA ILE A 48 6.52 -6.27 -1.17
C ILE A 48 7.32 -6.49 -2.46
N GLU A 49 7.85 -7.69 -2.69
CA GLU A 49 8.61 -8.00 -3.90
C GLU A 49 7.72 -8.01 -5.16
N ASP A 50 6.49 -8.50 -5.07
CA ASP A 50 5.52 -8.48 -6.18
C ASP A 50 5.07 -7.05 -6.55
N ALA A 51 5.18 -6.08 -5.62
CA ALA A 51 4.78 -4.69 -5.82
C ALA A 51 5.88 -3.78 -6.37
N ARG A 52 7.13 -4.26 -6.48
CA ARG A 52 8.28 -3.50 -7.01
C ARG A 52 8.31 -3.48 -8.54
#